data_AF-A0A833PJ91-F1
#
_entry.id   AF-A0A833PJ91-F1
#
_cell.length_a   1.000
_cell.length_b   1.000
_cell.length_c   1.000
_cell.angle_alpha   90.00
_cell.angle_beta   90.00
_cell.angle_gamma   90.00
#
_symmetry.space_group_name_H-M   'P 1'
#
loop_
_entity.id
_entity.type
_entity.pdbx_description
1 polymer ?
#
loop_
_entity_poly.entity_id
_entity_poly.type
_entity_poly.pdbx_seq_one_letter_code
_entity_poly.pdbx_strand_id
1 'polypeptide(L)' 'MRYKRSIGAMRKEDWQQLIEMLDEYLFFVQQDNSASNDKINDVKLLIHKLQQHIDGPVQQSYSFNRWS' A
#
# COMPACT_ATOMS: atom_id res chain seq x y z
N MET A 1 3.14 25.89 -11.87
CA MET A 1 3.04 24.52 -11.31
C MET A 1 1.68 23.94 -11.67
N ARG A 2 1.64 22.89 -12.50
CA ARG A 2 0.39 22.27 -12.99
C ARG A 2 0.23 20.95 -12.24
N TYR A 3 -0.58 20.94 -11.19
CA TYR A 3 -0.90 19.71 -10.46
C TYR A 3 -1.76 18.81 -11.36
N LYS A 4 -1.12 17.93 -12.13
CA LYS A 4 -1.81 16.78 -12.75
C LYS A 4 -2.22 15.85 -11.61
N ARG A 5 -3.43 16.05 -11.08
CA ARG A 5 -4.13 15.05 -10.26
C ARG A 5 -4.32 13.80 -11.12
N SER A 6 -3.51 12.77 -10.85
CA SER A 6 -3.75 11.42 -11.36
C SER A 6 -4.92 10.83 -10.57
N ILE A 7 -6.13 11.12 -11.03
CA ILE A 7 -7.36 10.43 -10.63
C ILE A 7 -7.30 9.06 -11.29
N GLY A 8 -6.79 8.04 -10.61
CA GLY A 8 -6.89 6.66 -11.12
C GLY A 8 -5.92 5.65 -10.51
N ALA A 9 -4.73 6.07 -10.08
CA ALA A 9 -3.78 5.18 -9.42
C ALA A 9 -2.92 5.97 -8.44
N MET A 10 -2.90 5.52 -7.18
CA MET A 10 -2.01 6.03 -6.13
C MET A 10 -0.56 5.75 -6.53
N ARG A 11 0.32 6.76 -6.42
CA ARG A 11 1.71 6.64 -6.89
C ARG A 11 2.51 5.76 -5.94
N LYS A 12 3.63 5.19 -6.42
CA LYS A 12 4.55 4.40 -5.58
C LYS A 12 4.96 5.15 -4.31
N GLU A 13 5.21 6.46 -4.43
CA GLU A 13 5.54 7.36 -3.31
C GLU A 13 4.40 7.44 -2.28
N ASP A 14 3.16 7.62 -2.74
CA ASP A 14 1.99 7.67 -1.86
C ASP A 14 1.79 6.33 -1.13
N TRP A 15 2.03 5.21 -1.82
CA TRP A 15 1.97 3.88 -1.22
C TRP A 15 3.07 3.63 -0.18
N GLN A 16 4.29 4.14 -0.42
CA GLN A 16 5.37 4.09 0.56
C GLN A 16 5.02 4.87 1.82
N GLN A 17 4.46 6.08 1.69
CA GLN A 17 3.99 6.85 2.84
C GLN A 17 2.90 6.12 3.64
N LEU A 18 2.01 5.40 2.96
CA LEU A 18 0.98 4.61 3.62
C LEU A 18 1.56 3.41 4.40
N ILE A 19 2.60 2.77 3.86
CA ILE A 19 3.32 1.71 4.57
C ILE A 19 4.02 2.27 5.81
N GLU A 20 4.69 3.42 5.71
CA GLU A 20 5.35 4.06 6.86
C GLU A 20 4.36 4.38 7.99
N MET A 21 3.19 4.95 7.65
CA MET A 21 2.14 5.22 8.63
C MET A 21 1.60 3.94 9.30
N LEU A 22 1.48 2.84 8.55
CA LEU A 22 1.06 1.56 9.10
C LEU A 22 2.13 0.92 10.00
N ASP A 23 3.41 1.13 9.69
CA ASP A 23 4.52 0.63 10.50
C ASP A 23 4.63 1.40 11.82
N GLU A 24 4.44 2.72 11.80
CA GLU A 24 4.30 3.53 13.03
C GLU A 24 3.09 3.08 13.87
N TYR A 25 1.94 2.84 13.23
CA TYR A 25 0.77 2.31 13.93
C TYR A 25 1.04 0.93 14.54
N LEU A 26 1.72 0.05 13.81
CA LEU A 26 2.12 -1.26 14.30
C LEU A 26 3.03 -1.15 15.53
N PHE A 27 3.95 -0.19 15.54
CA PHE A 27 4.79 0.10 16.70
C PHE A 27 3.96 0.49 17.93
N PHE A 28 2.96 1.37 17.76
CA PHE A 28 2.05 1.74 18.85
C PHE A 28 1.22 0.56 19.35
N VAL A 29 0.67 -0.26 18.44
CA VAL A 29 -0.13 -1.44 18.81
C VAL A 29 0.72 -2.50 19.52
N GLN A 30 1.99 -2.64 19.17
CA GLN A 30 2.91 -3.56 19.85
C GLN A 30 3.29 -3.10 21.27
N GLN A 31 3.29 -1.78 21.53
CA GLN A 31 3.52 -1.25 22.88
C GLN A 31 2.29 -1.38 23.78
N ASP A 32 1.11 -1.49 23.19
CA ASP A 32 -0.12 -1.72 23.94
C ASP A 32 -0.22 -3.17 24.39
N ASN A 33 0.07 -3.42 25.68
CA ASN A 33 -0.05 -4.75 26.31
C ASN A 33 -1.48 -5.33 26.29
N SER A 34 -2.49 -4.54 25.91
CA SER A 34 -3.87 -5.00 25.74
C SER A 34 -4.21 -5.40 24.30
N ALA A 35 -3.31 -5.13 23.34
CA ALA A 35 -3.52 -5.51 21.95
C ALA A 35 -3.45 -7.03 21.79
N SER A 36 -4.50 -7.62 21.20
CA SER A 36 -4.47 -9.04 20.83
C SER A 36 -3.40 -9.25 19.76
N ASN A 37 -2.61 -10.31 19.90
CA ASN A 37 -1.65 -10.76 18.90
C ASN A 37 -2.25 -10.86 17.48
N ASP A 38 -3.55 -11.16 17.39
CA ASP A 38 -4.27 -11.22 16.12
C ASP A 38 -4.26 -9.87 15.39
N LYS A 39 -4.46 -8.75 16.12
CA LYS A 39 -4.43 -7.41 15.53
C LYS A 39 -3.04 -7.03 15.02
N ILE A 40 -1.99 -7.40 15.78
CA ILE A 40 -0.60 -7.18 15.38
C ILE A 40 -0.29 -7.98 14.11
N ASN A 41 -0.76 -9.22 14.02
CA ASN A 41 -0.57 -10.08 12.86
C ASN A 41 -1.35 -9.58 11.63
N ASP A 42 -2.58 -9.10 11.82
CA ASP A 42 -3.39 -8.54 10.74
C ASP A 42 -2.74 -7.29 10.12
N VAL A 43 -2.20 -6.39 10.95
CA VAL A 43 -1.50 -5.20 10.48
C VAL A 43 -0.21 -5.57 9.75
N LYS A 44 0.57 -6.53 10.29
CA LYS A 44 1.77 -7.06 9.59
C LYS A 44 1.42 -7.67 8.23
N LEU A 45 0.34 -8.44 8.16
CA LEU A 45 -0.14 -9.07 6.93
C LEU A 45 -0.56 -8.00 5.90
N LEU A 46 -1.21 -6.93 6.36
CA LEU A 46 -1.61 -5.82 5.51
C LEU A 46 -0.40 -5.11 4.89
N ILE A 47 0.62 -4.77 5.70
CA ILE A 47 1.86 -4.15 5.24
C ILE A 47 2.54 -5.05 4.19
N HIS A 48 2.65 -6.34 4.46
CA HIS A 48 3.28 -7.29 3.53
C HIS A 48 2.53 -7.37 2.18
N LYS A 49 1.19 -7.42 2.20
CA LYS A 49 0.38 -7.42 0.97
C LYS A 49 0.54 -6.12 0.18
N LEU A 50 0.64 -4.97 0.86
CA LEU A 50 0.86 -3.68 0.23
C LEU A 50 2.25 -3.59 -0.41
N GLN A 51 3.29 -4.06 0.27
CA GLN A 51 4.64 -4.15 -0.29
C GLN A 51 4.67 -5.04 -1.55
N GLN A 52 4.04 -6.22 -1.50
CA GLN A 52 3.94 -7.10 -2.67
C GLN A 52 3.18 -6.45 -3.84
N HIS A 53 2.18 -5.61 -3.58
CA HIS A 53 1.46 -4.87 -4.60
C HIS A 53 2.32 -3.76 -5.25
N ILE A 54 3.25 -3.15 -4.50
CA ILE A 54 4.14 -2.10 -4.99
C ILE A 54 5.34 -2.67 -5.76
N ASP A 55 5.86 -3.82 -5.35
CA ASP A 55 7.01 -4.48 -5.99
C ASP A 55 6.59 -5.45 -7.11
N GLY A 56 5.32 -5.83 -7.17
CA GLY A 56 4.77 -6.58 -8.30
C GLY A 56 4.80 -5.76 -9.59
N PRO A 57 4.99 -6.39 -10.77
CA PRO A 57 4.84 -5.69 -12.03
C PRO A 57 3.42 -5.15 -12.08
N VAL A 58 3.26 -3.82 -12.11
CA VAL A 58 2.00 -3.16 -12.46
C VAL A 58 1.50 -3.88 -13.70
N GLN A 59 0.41 -4.64 -13.57
CA GLN A 59 -0.30 -5.16 -14.73
C GLN A 59 -0.79 -3.94 -15.49
N GLN A 60 0.07 -3.44 -16.38
CA GLN A 60 -0.30 -2.49 -17.39
C GLN A 60 -1.34 -3.24 -18.20
N SER A 61 -2.60 -2.95 -17.95
CA SER A 61 -3.70 -3.30 -18.84
C SER A 61 -3.45 -2.53 -20.13
N TYR A 62 -2.52 -3.04 -20.93
CA TYR A 62 -2.24 -2.60 -22.28
C TYR A 62 -3.47 -2.99 -23.10
N SER A 63 -4.51 -2.16 -23.01
CA SER A 63 -5.67 -2.22 -23.89
C SER A 63 -5.22 -1.70 -25.25
N PHE A 64 -4.44 -2.52 -25.95
CA PHE A 64 -4.11 -2.29 -27.35
C PHE A 64 -5.31 -2.72 -28.20
N ASN A 65 -6.39 -1.94 -28.14
CA ASN A 65 -7.45 -2.04 -29.13
C ASN A 65 -6.93 -1.41 -30.43
N ARG A 66 -6.17 -2.20 -31.19
CA ARG A 66 -5.83 -1.93 -32.59
C ARG A 66 -6.32 -3.10 -33.45
N TRP A 67 -7.57 -3.02 -33.84
CA TRP A 67 -8.18 -3.74 -34.96
C TRP A 67 -9.10 -2.70 -35.62
N SER A 68 -8.57 -1.93 -36.58
CA SER A 68 -8.60 -2.14 -38.04
C SER A 68 -10.00 -2.05 -38.63
#